data_AF-A0A4Q9HVD6-F1
#
_entry.id   AF-A0A4Q9HVD6-F1
#
_cell.length_a   1.000
_cell.length_b   1.000
_cell.length_c   1.000
_cell.angle_alpha   90.00
_cell.angle_beta   90.00
_cell.angle_gamma   90.00
#
_symmetry.space_group_name_H-M   'P 1'
#
loop_
_entity.id
_entity.type
_entity.pdbx_description
1 polymer ?
#
loop_
_entity_poly.entity_id
_entity_poly.type
_entity_poly.pdbx_seq_one_letter_code
_entity_poly.pdbx_strand_id
1 'polypeptide(L)'
;MRYEEHHIAGRRNSNVTIRLCVECHRRITACQGAIGVPLSGTTEETQRTAAMILGLLIIAETIANAYARRIAERYGLAPDPRTGYRTPRVA
;
A
#
# COMPACT_ATOMS: atom_id res chain seq x y z
N MET A 1 -5.60 -18.88 -8.13
CA MET A 1 -5.20 -17.48 -7.88
C MET A 1 -3.68 -17.41 -8.00
N ARG A 2 -3.13 -16.58 -8.91
CA ARG A 2 -1.67 -16.47 -9.13
C ARG A 2 -1.09 -15.44 -8.16
N TYR A 3 0.08 -15.73 -7.59
CA TYR A 3 0.82 -14.84 -6.70
C TYR A 3 2.13 -14.40 -7.36
N GLU A 4 2.56 -13.18 -7.08
CA GLU A 4 3.78 -12.57 -7.58
C GLU A 4 4.59 -12.02 -6.40
N GLU A 5 5.91 -12.05 -6.53
CA GLU A 5 6.80 -11.42 -5.57
C GLU A 5 6.86 -9.92 -5.82
N HIS A 6 6.74 -9.14 -4.76
CA HIS A 6 6.80 -7.69 -4.80
C HIS A 6 7.86 -7.19 -3.82
N HIS A 7 8.75 -6.32 -4.28
CA HIS A 7 9.75 -5.69 -3.43
C HIS A 7 9.13 -4.59 -2.58
N ILE A 8 9.20 -4.73 -1.25
CA ILE A 8 8.53 -3.80 -0.33
C ILE A 8 9.02 -2.36 -0.55
N ALA A 9 10.33 -2.14 -0.72
CA ALA A 9 10.92 -0.81 -0.94
C ALA A 9 11.29 -0.53 -2.41
N GLY A 10 10.84 -1.37 -3.35
CA GLY A 10 11.38 -1.40 -4.71
C GLY A 10 12.78 -2.03 -4.79
N ARG A 11 13.09 -2.64 -5.95
CA ARG A 11 14.27 -3.49 -6.17
C ARG A 11 15.61 -2.79 -5.91
N ARG A 12 15.66 -1.46 -6.04
CA ARG A 12 16.89 -0.67 -5.84
C ARG A 12 17.23 -0.44 -4.36
N ASN A 13 16.23 -0.49 -3.47
CA ASN A 13 16.40 -0.09 -2.07
C ASN A 13 16.45 -1.29 -1.12
N SER A 14 15.79 -2.41 -1.46
CA SER A 14 15.76 -3.62 -0.64
C SER A 14 15.43 -4.86 -1.45
N ASN A 15 16.05 -5.98 -1.07
CA ASN A 15 15.73 -7.31 -1.60
C ASN A 15 14.58 -7.98 -0.82
N VAL A 16 14.04 -7.34 0.21
CA VAL A 16 12.90 -7.89 0.97
C VAL A 16 11.65 -7.86 0.10
N THR A 17 11.04 -9.04 -0.07
CA THR A 17 9.84 -9.21 -0.87
C THR A 17 8.67 -9.70 -0.03
N ILE A 18 7.47 -9.51 -0.57
CA ILE A 18 6.22 -10.08 -0.08
C ILE A 18 5.48 -10.73 -1.25
N ARG A 19 4.74 -11.81 -0.98
CA ARG A 19 3.90 -12.47 -1.99
C ARG A 19 2.52 -11.83 -2.00
N LEU A 20 2.12 -11.32 -3.16
CA LEU A 20 0.82 -10.66 -3.36
C LEU A 20 0.06 -11.35 -4.48
N CYS A 21 -1.27 -11.30 -4.47
CA CYS A 21 -2.02 -11.64 -5.67
C CYS A 21 -1.76 -10.59 -6.76
N VAL A 22 -1.94 -10.97 -8.04
CA VAL A 22 -1.65 -10.10 -9.19
C VAL A 22 -2.31 -8.71 -9.09
N GLU A 23 -3.56 -8.66 -8.61
CA GLU A 23 -4.29 -7.39 -8.46
C GLU A 23 -3.66 -6.48 -7.40
N CYS A 24 -3.35 -7.02 -6.22
CA CYS A 24 -2.66 -6.26 -5.17
C CYS A 24 -1.27 -5.82 -5.64
N HIS A 25 -0.56 -6.69 -6.37
CA HIS A 25 0.75 -6.36 -6.90
C HIS A 25 0.70 -5.14 -7.85
N ARG A 26 -0.25 -5.12 -8.80
CA ARG A 26 -0.43 -4.00 -9.73
C ARG A 26 -0.77 -2.69 -9.01
N ARG A 27 -1.70 -2.72 -8.05
CA ARG A 27 -2.10 -1.53 -7.29
C ARG A 27 -0.94 -0.93 -6.50
N ILE A 28 -0.23 -1.76 -5.73
CA ILE A 28 0.88 -1.30 -4.90
C ILE A 28 2.01 -0.76 -5.78
N THR A 29 2.31 -1.42 -6.90
CA THR A 29 3.31 -0.94 -7.87
C THR A 29 2.95 0.44 -8.43
N ALA A 30 1.67 0.67 -8.78
CA ALA A 30 1.23 1.98 -9.26
C ALA A 30 1.37 3.08 -8.18
N CYS A 31 1.01 2.78 -6.93
CA CYS A 31 1.18 3.71 -5.81
C CYS A 31 2.66 4.06 -5.58
N GLN A 32 3.55 3.08 -5.57
CA GLN A 32 4.98 3.30 -5.39
C GLN A 32 5.59 4.12 -6.53
N GLY A 33 5.16 3.89 -7.78
CA GLY A 33 5.60 4.67 -8.93
C GLY A 33 5.25 6.16 -8.85
N ALA A 34 4.14 6.50 -8.18
CA ALA A 34 3.69 7.88 -8.00
C ALA A 34 4.39 8.61 -6.84
N ILE A 35 4.83 7.90 -5.79
CA ILE A 35 5.32 8.53 -4.55
C ILE A 35 6.84 8.83 -4.60
N GLY A 36 7.57 8.31 -5.59
CA GLY A 36 9.01 8.51 -5.85
C GLY A 36 9.80 9.18 -4.73
N VAL A 37 10.40 8.41 -3.82
CA VAL A 37 11.03 8.90 -2.58
C VAL A 37 12.20 9.86 -2.86
N PRO A 38 12.03 11.19 -2.71
CA PRO A 38 13.11 12.14 -2.93
C PRO A 38 13.53 12.67 -1.56
N LEU A 39 14.45 11.98 -0.90
CA LEU A 39 15.02 12.43 0.38
C LEU A 39 16.38 13.09 0.13
N SER A 40 16.35 14.29 -0.45
CA SER A 40 17.55 15.11 -0.65
C SER A 40 18.27 15.37 0.68
N GLY A 41 19.59 15.18 0.72
CA GLY A 41 20.42 15.46 1.90
C GLY A 41 20.45 14.36 2.97
N THR A 42 19.95 13.16 2.68
CA THR A 42 19.99 12.01 3.61
C THR A 42 21.00 10.95 3.18
N THR A 43 21.48 10.13 4.13
CA THR A 43 22.37 9.01 3.85
C THR A 43 21.64 7.90 3.07
N GLU A 44 22.38 7.07 2.33
CA GLU A 44 21.79 5.96 1.58
C GLU A 44 20.99 4.99 2.48
N GLU A 45 21.47 4.75 3.70
CA GLU A 45 20.76 3.94 4.70
C GLU A 45 19.42 4.54 5.11
N THR A 46 19.36 5.86 5.31
CA THR A 46 18.12 6.59 5.64
C THR A 46 17.12 6.47 4.48
N GLN A 47 17.59 6.60 3.25
CA GLN A 47 16.75 6.45 2.06
C GLN A 47 16.16 5.05 1.95
N ARG A 48 16.97 4.01 2.17
CA ARG A 48 16.51 2.60 2.16
C ARG A 48 15.49 2.33 3.26
N THR A 49 15.73 2.85 4.46
CA THR A 49 14.81 2.71 5.61
C THR A 49 13.49 3.40 5.34
N ALA A 50 13.52 4.65 4.85
CA ALA A 50 12.31 5.38 4.51
C ALA A 50 11.52 4.70 3.38
N ALA A 51 12.20 4.17 2.36
CA ALA A 51 11.57 3.41 1.29
C ALA A 51 10.90 2.11 1.81
N MET A 52 11.53 1.41 2.77
CA MET A 52 10.92 0.26 3.44
C MET A 52 9.66 0.64 4.23
N ILE A 53 9.72 1.69 5.05
CA ILE A 53 8.58 2.15 5.86
C ILE A 53 7.43 2.57 4.94
N LEU A 54 7.71 3.37 3.91
CA LEU A 54 6.71 3.82 2.95
C LEU A 54 6.07 2.62 2.22
N GLY A 55 6.89 1.67 1.79
CA GLY A 55 6.43 0.42 1.17
C GLY A 55 5.43 -0.34 2.03
N LEU A 56 5.75 -0.51 3.32
CA LEU A 56 4.88 -1.18 4.29
C LEU A 56 3.56 -0.40 4.50
N LEU A 57 3.61 0.93 4.57
CA LEU A 57 2.42 1.76 4.72
C LEU A 57 1.48 1.65 3.53
N ILE A 58 2.00 1.67 2.30
CA ILE A 58 1.21 1.48 1.07
C ILE A 58 0.53 0.11 1.06
N ILE A 59 1.26 -0.94 1.47
CA ILE A 59 0.70 -2.31 1.57
C ILE A 59 -0.43 -2.34 2.61
N ALA A 60 -0.19 -1.79 3.81
CA ALA A 60 -1.17 -1.75 4.89
C ALA A 60 -2.44 -0.98 4.48
N GLU A 61 -2.29 0.18 3.86
CA GLU A 61 -3.40 0.98 3.33
C GLU A 61 -4.18 0.22 2.25
N THR A 62 -3.49 -0.46 1.33
CA THR A 62 -4.13 -1.25 0.27
C THR A 62 -4.97 -2.38 0.85
N ILE A 63 -4.45 -3.08 1.86
CA ILE A 63 -5.17 -4.17 2.56
C ILE A 63 -6.36 -3.60 3.32
N ALA A 64 -6.16 -2.52 4.08
CA ALA A 64 -7.22 -1.89 4.87
C ALA A 64 -8.38 -1.43 3.97
N ASN A 65 -8.09 -0.78 2.85
CA ASN A 65 -9.09 -0.34 1.88
C ASN A 65 -9.84 -1.52 1.24
N ALA A 66 -9.13 -2.60 0.91
CA ALA A 66 -9.76 -3.81 0.38
C ALA A 66 -10.72 -4.47 1.40
N TYR A 67 -10.32 -4.54 2.67
CA TYR A 67 -11.18 -5.07 3.74
C TYR A 67 -12.38 -4.17 4.02
N ALA A 68 -12.16 -2.85 4.09
CA ALA A 68 -13.23 -1.90 4.37
C ALA A 68 -14.30 -1.91 3.27
N ARG A 69 -13.89 -2.05 2.00
CA ARG A 69 -14.82 -2.25 0.88
C ARG A 69 -15.66 -3.52 1.04
N ARG A 70 -15.05 -4.65 1.42
CA ARG A 70 -15.79 -5.92 1.64
C ARG A 70 -16.80 -5.81 2.79
N ILE A 71 -16.44 -5.11 3.86
CA ILE A 71 -17.35 -4.83 4.98
C ILE A 71 -18.51 -3.96 4.48
N ALA A 72 -18.22 -2.87 3.78
CA ALA A 72 -19.24 -1.98 3.26
C ALA A 72 -20.22 -2.69 2.32
N GLU A 73 -19.73 -3.51 1.38
CA GLU A 73 -20.56 -4.33 0.50
C GLU A 73 -21.44 -5.31 1.28
N ARG A 74 -20.91 -5.95 2.33
CA ARG A 74 -21.65 -6.89 3.19
C ARG A 74 -22.79 -6.23 3.95
N TYR A 75 -22.61 -4.98 4.37
CA TYR A 75 -23.58 -4.25 5.19
C TYR A 75 -24.39 -3.21 4.40
N GLY A 76 -24.25 -3.16 3.07
CA GLY A 76 -24.94 -2.18 2.23
C GLY A 76 -24.53 -0.72 2.49
N LEU A 77 -23.31 -0.50 3.00
CA LEU A 77 -22.80 0.85 3.27
C LEU A 77 -22.28 1.48 1.97
N ALA A 78 -22.74 2.68 1.65
CA ALA A 78 -22.18 3.46 0.54
C ALA A 78 -20.80 4.02 0.92
N PRO A 79 -19.80 4.01 0.02
CA PRO A 79 -18.55 4.69 0.25
C PRO A 79 -18.78 6.20 0.40
N ASP A 80 -18.08 6.83 1.35
CA ASP A 80 -18.06 8.28 1.46
C ASP A 80 -17.32 8.86 0.22
N PRO A 81 -17.89 9.83 -0.50
CA PRO A 81 -17.31 10.34 -1.73
C PRO A 81 -16.02 11.16 -1.52
N ARG A 82 -15.74 11.62 -0.30
CA ARG A 82 -14.53 12.39 0.05
C ARG A 82 -13.42 11.52 0.61
N THR A 83 -13.76 10.43 1.28
CA THR A 83 -12.83 9.63 2.09
C THR A 83 -12.84 8.13 1.79
N GLY A 84 -13.73 7.67 0.90
CA GLY A 84 -13.87 6.26 0.52
C GLY A 84 -14.55 5.41 1.60
N TYR A 85 -14.09 4.16 1.75
CA TYR A 85 -14.62 3.22 2.74
C TYR A 85 -13.92 3.38 4.09
N ARG A 86 -13.99 4.55 4.73
CA ARG A 86 -13.59 4.63 6.15
C ARG A 86 -14.67 4.00 7.02
N THR A 87 -14.28 3.19 7.99
CA THR A 87 -15.16 2.67 9.03
C THR A 87 -15.93 3.85 9.65
N PRO A 88 -17.27 3.79 9.79
CA PRO A 88 -18.01 4.87 10.41
C PRO A 88 -17.45 5.12 11.80
N ARG A 89 -17.14 6.38 12.11
CA ARG A 89 -16.95 6.78 13.50
C ARG A 89 -18.28 6.53 14.19
N VAL A 90 -18.29 5.57 15.10
CA VAL A 90 -19.43 5.37 16.00
C VAL A 90 -19.65 6.71 16.71
N ALA A 91 -20.83 7.28 16.51
CA ALA A 91 -21.27 8.53 17.13
C ALA A 91 -21.62 8.28 18.61
#